data_AF-A0A372DP30-F1
#
_entry.id   AF-A0A372DP30-F1
#
_cell.length_a   1.000
_cell.length_b   1.000
_cell.length_c   1.000
_cell.angle_alpha   90.00
_cell.angle_beta   90.00
_cell.angle_gamma   90.00
#
_symmetry.space_group_name_H-M   'P 1'
#
loop_
_entity.id
_entity.type
_entity.pdbx_description
1 polymer ?
#
loop_
_entity_poly.entity_id
_entity_poly.type
_entity_poly.pdbx_seq_one_letter_code
_entity_poly.pdbx_strand_id
1 'polypeptide(L)'
;MNDNRWDETWHRLREWTNGQARSERLAAQILIHEGYTGLDPSHPLGGKDCKKDALCKKDSQTWVMAVYFPRGQKSFTEIRRKFLNDLIGVKADQADGLAFVTNQELSLSERKELKSIQDTAIDLFHLERITAILDNPKS
;
A
#
# COMPACT_ATOMS: atom_id res chain seq x y z
N MET A 1 -23.86 22.18 -10.45
CA MET A 1 -24.28 20.77 -10.31
C MET A 1 -23.09 20.04 -9.70
N ASN A 2 -23.10 19.80 -8.39
CA ASN A 2 -22.11 18.91 -7.79
C ASN A 2 -22.53 17.49 -8.15
N ASP A 3 -21.95 16.97 -9.23
CA ASP A 3 -22.00 15.55 -9.56
C ASP A 3 -21.11 14.84 -8.53
N ASN A 4 -21.65 14.64 -7.32
CA ASN A 4 -20.97 13.92 -6.26
C ASN A 4 -21.03 12.43 -6.65
N ARG A 5 -20.17 12.06 -7.61
CA ARG A 5 -20.00 10.69 -8.04
C ARG A 5 -19.56 9.89 -6.83
N TRP A 6 -20.45 9.04 -6.34
CA TRP A 6 -20.25 8.22 -5.15
C TRP A 6 -19.04 7.28 -5.27
N ASP A 7 -18.51 7.09 -6.47
CA ASP A 7 -17.36 6.26 -6.81
C ASP A 7 -16.12 7.07 -7.24
N GLU A 8 -16.11 8.40 -7.08
CA GLU A 8 -15.01 9.25 -7.57
C GLU A 8 -13.66 8.89 -6.93
N THR A 9 -13.64 8.63 -5.62
CA THR A 9 -12.43 8.19 -4.90
C THR A 9 -11.90 6.88 -5.49
N TRP A 10 -12.78 5.89 -5.67
CA TRP A 10 -12.43 4.60 -6.27
C TRP A 10 -11.85 4.79 -7.67
N HIS A 11 -12.50 5.59 -8.52
CA HIS A 11 -12.05 5.84 -9.89
C HIS A 11 -10.70 6.55 -9.95
N ARG A 12 -10.47 7.56 -9.10
CA ARG A 12 -9.19 8.29 -9.06
C ARG A 12 -8.04 7.42 -8.57
N LEU A 13 -8.30 6.54 -7.62
CA LEU A 13 -7.31 5.56 -7.16
C LEU A 13 -7.02 4.55 -8.27
N ARG A 14 -8.07 4.03 -8.93
CA ARG A 14 -7.97 3.06 -10.01
C ARG A 14 -7.16 3.57 -11.20
N GLU A 15 -7.51 4.75 -11.69
CA GLU A 15 -6.87 5.41 -12.83
C GLU A 15 -5.75 6.35 -12.37
N TRP A 16 -4.83 5.82 -11.55
CA TRP A 16 -3.76 6.64 -10.96
C TRP A 16 -2.89 7.30 -12.03
N THR A 17 -2.89 8.64 -12.05
CA THR A 17 -2.09 9.46 -12.97
C THR A 17 -1.04 10.33 -12.26
N ASN A 18 -1.02 10.27 -10.93
CA ASN A 18 -0.34 11.22 -10.05
C ASN A 18 1.14 10.87 -9.77
N GLY A 19 1.67 9.82 -10.39
CA GLY A 19 3.07 9.39 -10.22
C GLY A 19 3.36 8.74 -8.85
N GLN A 20 4.60 8.26 -8.69
CA GLN A 20 5.00 7.44 -7.55
C GLN A 20 5.10 8.23 -6.22
N ALA A 21 5.66 9.43 -6.23
CA ALA A 21 5.82 10.24 -5.02
C ALA A 21 4.48 10.58 -4.34
N ARG A 22 3.42 10.83 -5.13
CA ARG A 22 2.08 11.07 -4.59
C ARG A 22 1.46 9.79 -4.03
N SER A 23 1.72 8.63 -4.63
CA SER A 23 1.21 7.36 -4.10
C SER A 23 1.88 6.98 -2.78
N GLU A 24 3.19 7.26 -2.64
CA GLU A 24 3.91 7.03 -1.38
C GLU A 24 3.37 7.93 -0.26
N ARG A 25 3.13 9.22 -0.56
CA ARG A 25 2.53 10.14 0.40
C ARG A 25 1.13 9.70 0.82
N LEU A 26 0.30 9.27 -0.13
CA LEU A 26 -1.04 8.76 0.16
C LEU A 26 -0.98 7.48 1.00
N ALA A 27 -0.10 6.55 0.65
CA ALA A 27 0.11 5.32 1.42
C ALA A 27 0.53 5.64 2.86
N ALA A 28 1.48 6.56 3.06
CA ALA A 28 1.90 7.01 4.38
C ALA A 28 0.72 7.60 5.17
N GLN A 29 -0.15 8.40 4.55
CA GLN A 29 -1.35 8.93 5.21
C GLN A 29 -2.32 7.83 5.65
N ILE A 30 -2.55 6.83 4.79
CA ILE A 30 -3.40 5.67 5.11
C ILE A 30 -2.82 4.89 6.30
N LEU A 31 -1.50 4.65 6.29
CA LEU A 31 -0.85 3.94 7.38
C LEU A 31 -0.88 4.74 8.69
N ILE A 32 -0.64 6.06 8.65
CA ILE A 32 -0.77 6.93 9.84
C ILE A 32 -2.19 6.85 10.41
N HIS A 33 -3.21 6.93 9.56
CA HIS A 33 -4.61 6.78 9.98
C HIS A 33 -4.89 5.43 10.64
N GLU A 34 -4.21 4.37 10.20
CA GLU A 34 -4.36 3.01 10.73
C GLU A 34 -3.44 2.71 11.94
N GLY A 35 -2.81 3.75 12.50
CA GLY A 35 -2.01 3.69 13.73
C GLY A 35 -0.53 3.40 13.54
N TYR A 36 -0.02 3.42 12.30
CA TYR A 36 1.42 3.34 12.07
C TYR A 36 2.12 4.65 12.44
N THR A 37 3.30 4.53 13.04
CA THR A 37 4.13 5.65 13.50
C THR A 37 5.54 5.54 12.96
N GLY A 38 6.32 6.63 13.06
CA GLY A 38 7.72 6.61 12.60
C GLY A 38 7.88 6.40 11.10
N LEU A 39 6.85 6.74 10.31
CA LEU A 39 6.94 6.84 8.86
C LEU A 39 7.83 8.02 8.51
N ASP A 40 9.09 7.75 8.25
CA ASP A 40 10.00 8.71 7.64
C ASP A 40 10.00 8.43 6.13
N PRO A 41 9.30 9.23 5.30
CA PRO A 41 9.39 9.08 3.86
C PRO A 41 10.85 9.30 3.49
N SER A 42 11.52 8.25 3.01
CA SER A 42 12.91 8.30 2.60
C SER A 42 13.09 9.30 1.44
N HIS A 43 13.29 10.56 1.79
CA HIS A 43 13.60 11.73 0.96
C HIS A 43 12.52 12.28 -0.01
N PRO A 44 12.55 13.61 -0.33
CA PRO A 44 11.55 14.28 -1.17
C PRO A 44 11.61 13.94 -2.67
N LEU A 45 12.61 13.20 -3.14
CA LEU A 45 12.87 12.95 -4.55
C LEU A 45 13.61 11.61 -4.69
N GLY A 46 12.91 10.59 -5.21
CA GLY A 46 13.36 9.24 -5.55
C GLY A 46 14.84 8.90 -5.40
N GLY A 47 15.16 8.18 -4.32
CA GLY A 47 16.41 7.46 -4.17
C GLY A 47 16.38 6.11 -4.92
N LYS A 48 17.54 5.68 -5.42
CA LYS A 48 17.77 4.51 -6.27
C LYS A 48 17.67 3.16 -5.53
N ASP A 49 16.85 3.05 -4.50
CA ASP A 49 16.58 1.79 -3.82
C ASP A 49 15.17 1.31 -4.15
N CYS A 50 15.05 0.67 -5.32
CA CYS A 50 13.82 0.11 -5.89
C CYS A 50 13.20 -1.05 -5.08
N LYS A 51 13.44 -1.13 -3.76
CA LYS A 51 13.05 -2.26 -2.91
C LYS A 51 12.23 -1.90 -1.69
N LYS A 52 12.26 -0.64 -1.21
CA LYS A 52 11.56 -0.22 0.02
C LYS A 52 11.15 1.24 -0.08
N ASP A 53 9.90 1.53 0.27
CA ASP A 53 9.36 2.89 0.17
C ASP A 53 9.45 3.64 1.50
N ALA A 54 9.28 2.95 2.65
CA ALA A 54 9.61 3.47 3.99
C ALA A 54 9.69 2.34 5.04
N LEU A 55 10.30 2.62 6.19
CA LEU A 55 10.15 1.83 7.42
C LEU A 55 9.14 2.51 8.35
N CYS A 56 8.37 1.72 9.08
CA CYS A 56 7.38 2.21 10.02
C CYS A 56 7.23 1.28 11.22
N LYS A 57 6.58 1.76 12.27
CA LYS A 57 6.34 1.00 13.50
C LYS A 57 4.86 0.94 13.83
N LYS A 58 4.39 -0.23 14.27
CA LYS A 58 3.02 -0.44 14.76
C LYS A 58 3.07 -1.48 15.88
N ASP A 59 2.47 -1.17 17.03
CA ASP A 59 2.41 -2.06 18.20
C ASP A 59 3.77 -2.65 18.60
N SER A 60 4.82 -1.82 18.62
CA SER A 60 6.22 -2.19 18.87
C SER A 60 6.89 -3.10 17.83
N GLN A 61 6.19 -3.45 16.75
CA GLN A 61 6.73 -4.18 15.59
C GLN A 61 7.22 -3.20 14.53
N THR A 62 8.24 -3.59 13.79
CA THR A 62 8.80 -2.87 12.64
C THR A 62 8.20 -3.41 11.36
N TRP A 63 7.71 -2.52 10.51
CA TRP A 63 7.01 -2.82 9.27
C TRP A 63 7.68 -2.12 8.09
N VAL A 64 7.81 -2.82 6.97
CA VAL A 64 8.19 -2.20 5.70
C VAL A 64 6.92 -1.71 5.01
N MET A 65 6.90 -0.45 4.60
CA MET A 65 5.88 0.07 3.69
C MET A 65 6.29 -0.24 2.24
N ALA A 66 5.38 -0.86 1.50
CA ALA A 66 5.52 -1.08 0.08
C ALA A 66 4.29 -0.55 -0.67
N VAL A 67 4.52 0.23 -1.72
CA VAL A 67 3.51 0.99 -2.46
C VAL A 67 3.49 0.52 -3.91
N TYR A 68 2.31 0.17 -4.38
CA TYR A 68 2.10 -0.26 -5.77
C TYR A 68 0.86 0.37 -6.37
N PHE A 69 1.05 1.51 -7.05
CA PHE A 69 -0.04 2.29 -7.65
C PHE A 69 0.15 2.42 -9.17
N PRO A 70 0.09 1.32 -9.95
CA PRO A 70 0.10 1.42 -11.40
C PRO A 70 -1.20 2.03 -11.91
N ARG A 71 -1.18 2.55 -13.14
CA ARG A 71 -2.40 2.99 -13.82
C ARG A 71 -3.24 1.77 -14.26
N GLY A 72 -4.52 1.76 -13.90
CA GLY A 72 -5.49 0.71 -14.26
C GLY A 72 -5.30 -0.61 -13.50
N GLN A 73 -6.13 -1.62 -13.80
CA GLN A 73 -5.95 -2.98 -13.27
C GLN A 73 -4.75 -3.67 -13.90
N LYS A 74 -4.00 -4.36 -13.06
CA LYS A 74 -2.95 -5.30 -13.45
C LYS A 74 -3.39 -6.72 -13.18
N SER A 75 -2.76 -7.65 -13.86
CA SER A 75 -3.02 -9.06 -13.59
C SER A 75 -2.57 -9.41 -12.18
N PHE A 76 -3.25 -10.37 -11.55
CA PHE A 76 -2.84 -10.85 -10.23
C PHE A 76 -1.40 -11.37 -10.22
N THR A 77 -0.97 -12.02 -11.30
CA THR A 77 0.42 -12.48 -11.46
C THR A 77 1.43 -11.34 -11.33
N GLU A 78 1.15 -10.16 -11.90
CA GLU A 78 2.01 -8.99 -11.78
C GLU A 78 2.00 -8.43 -10.36
N ILE A 79 0.82 -8.34 -9.74
CA ILE A 79 0.67 -7.86 -8.36
C ILE A 79 1.44 -8.78 -7.40
N ARG A 80 1.24 -10.09 -7.53
CA ARG A 80 1.93 -11.13 -6.74
C ARG A 80 3.43 -11.07 -6.91
N ARG A 81 3.93 -10.85 -8.13
CA ARG A 81 5.37 -10.69 -8.39
C ARG A 81 5.94 -9.46 -7.68
N LYS A 82 5.26 -8.30 -7.74
CA LYS A 82 5.68 -7.10 -7.00
C LYS A 82 5.67 -7.36 -5.50
N PHE A 83 4.58 -7.91 -4.98
CA PHE A 83 4.43 -8.27 -3.57
C PHE A 83 5.55 -9.18 -3.06
N LEU A 84 5.87 -10.25 -3.80
CA LEU A 84 6.97 -11.16 -3.45
C LEU A 84 8.33 -10.47 -3.45
N ASN A 85 8.57 -9.56 -4.40
CA ASN A 85 9.81 -8.79 -4.44
C ASN A 85 9.93 -7.85 -3.23
N ASP A 86 8.84 -7.25 -2.79
CA ASP A 86 8.83 -6.37 -1.60
C ASP A 86 8.99 -7.16 -0.30
N LEU A 87 8.45 -8.38 -0.22
CA LEU A 87 8.67 -9.29 0.90
C LEU A 87 10.15 -9.66 1.08
N ILE A 88 10.94 -9.73 0.00
CA ILE A 88 12.39 -9.92 0.10
C ILE A 88 13.04 -8.74 0.85
N GLY A 89 12.51 -7.53 0.66
CA GLY A 89 12.94 -6.33 1.38
C GLY A 89 12.73 -6.44 2.89
N VAL A 90 11.59 -6.97 3.32
CA VAL A 90 11.26 -7.18 4.75
C VAL A 90 12.30 -8.07 5.43
N LYS A 91 12.64 -9.19 4.80
CA LYS A 91 13.67 -10.10 5.30
C LYS A 91 15.05 -9.46 5.37
N ALA A 92 15.40 -8.66 4.37
CA ALA A 92 16.68 -7.97 4.33
C ALA A 92 16.84 -6.93 5.46
N ASP A 93 15.74 -6.31 5.90
CA ASP A 93 15.73 -5.35 7.01
C ASP A 93 15.43 -5.96 8.39
N GLN A 94 15.24 -7.28 8.46
CA GLN A 94 14.82 -7.94 9.69
C GLN A 94 13.54 -7.33 10.30
N ALA A 95 12.64 -6.83 9.44
CA ALA A 95 11.36 -6.29 9.85
C ALA A 95 10.36 -7.42 10.15
N ASP A 96 9.41 -7.14 11.04
CA ASP A 96 8.41 -8.10 11.52
C ASP A 96 7.28 -8.30 10.49
N GLY A 97 7.01 -7.29 9.66
CA GLY A 97 5.91 -7.33 8.71
C GLY A 97 6.02 -6.43 7.48
N LEU A 98 5.08 -6.64 6.56
CA LEU A 98 4.89 -5.87 5.34
C LEU A 98 3.54 -5.16 5.36
N ALA A 99 3.55 -3.84 5.23
CA ALA A 99 2.38 -3.03 4.94
C ALA A 99 2.33 -2.77 3.42
N PHE A 100 1.57 -3.60 2.70
CA PHE A 100 1.46 -3.51 1.24
C PHE A 100 0.24 -2.68 0.84
N VAL A 101 0.48 -1.52 0.26
CA VAL A 101 -0.54 -0.54 -0.15
C VAL A 101 -0.63 -0.50 -1.67
N THR A 102 -1.81 -0.82 -2.19
CA THR A 102 -2.04 -0.97 -3.63
C THR A 102 -3.40 -0.42 -4.06
N ASN A 103 -3.43 0.27 -5.19
CA ASN A 103 -4.68 0.72 -5.82
C ASN A 103 -5.36 -0.36 -6.68
N GLN A 104 -4.92 -1.62 -6.53
CA GLN A 104 -5.43 -2.74 -7.29
C GLN A 104 -6.60 -3.41 -6.57
N GLU A 105 -7.54 -3.90 -7.37
CA GLU A 105 -8.59 -4.78 -6.87
C GLU A 105 -8.01 -6.16 -6.67
N LEU A 106 -8.41 -6.78 -5.57
CA LEU A 106 -8.05 -8.14 -5.22
C LEU A 106 -9.31 -8.84 -4.74
N SER A 107 -9.59 -10.01 -5.29
CA SER A 107 -10.61 -10.93 -4.80
C SER A 107 -10.27 -11.46 -3.41
N LEU A 108 -11.26 -12.02 -2.71
CA LEU A 108 -11.03 -12.64 -1.40
C LEU A 108 -10.01 -13.79 -1.45
N SER A 109 -10.03 -14.58 -2.53
CA SER A 109 -9.06 -15.66 -2.74
C SER A 109 -7.64 -15.13 -2.93
N GLU A 110 -7.46 -14.08 -3.72
CA GLU A 110 -6.16 -13.45 -3.96
C GLU A 110 -5.62 -12.79 -2.68
N ARG A 111 -6.48 -12.12 -1.90
CA ARG A 111 -6.12 -11.56 -0.60
C ARG A 111 -5.63 -12.65 0.36
N LYS A 112 -6.35 -13.79 0.41
CA LYS A 112 -5.98 -14.93 1.24
C LYS A 112 -4.66 -15.54 0.78
N GLU A 113 -4.46 -15.69 -0.53
CA GLU A 113 -3.21 -16.18 -1.10
C GLU A 113 -2.06 -15.29 -0.66
N LEU A 114 -2.12 -13.98 -0.90
CA LEU A 114 -1.05 -13.05 -0.53
C LEU A 114 -0.73 -13.10 0.96
N LYS A 115 -1.74 -13.14 1.84
CA LYS A 115 -1.55 -13.24 3.30
C LYS A 115 -0.98 -14.57 3.77
N SER A 116 -1.07 -15.62 2.96
CA SER A 116 -0.58 -16.96 3.28
C SER A 116 0.85 -17.24 2.78
N ILE A 117 1.50 -16.26 2.13
CA ILE A 117 2.73 -16.48 1.36
C ILE A 117 3.98 -16.73 2.21
N GLN A 118 3.94 -16.58 3.54
CA GLN A 118 5.01 -16.92 4.47
C GLN A 118 4.56 -16.65 5.91
N ASP A 119 5.42 -16.97 6.88
CA ASP A 119 5.25 -16.64 8.30
C ASP A 119 5.62 -15.17 8.61
N THR A 120 5.29 -14.26 7.70
CA THR A 120 5.55 -12.81 7.84
C THR A 120 4.22 -12.11 8.02
N ALA A 121 4.14 -11.18 8.97
CA ALA A 121 2.93 -10.41 9.19
C ALA A 121 2.64 -9.53 7.96
N ILE A 122 1.45 -9.63 7.39
CA ILE A 122 1.06 -8.90 6.17
C ILE A 122 -0.19 -8.06 6.45
N ASP A 123 -0.04 -6.75 6.35
CA ASP A 123 -1.16 -5.81 6.32
C ASP A 123 -1.38 -5.35 4.88
N LEU A 124 -2.56 -5.68 4.34
CA LEU A 124 -2.91 -5.47 2.94
C LEU A 124 -3.94 -4.36 2.81
N PHE A 125 -3.55 -3.28 2.14
CA PHE A 125 -4.39 -2.14 1.80
C PHE A 125 -4.66 -2.18 0.29
N HIS A 126 -5.71 -2.87 -0.11
CA HIS A 126 -6.17 -2.95 -1.49
C HIS A 126 -7.19 -1.84 -1.80
N LEU A 127 -7.52 -1.67 -3.08
CA LEU A 127 -8.36 -0.56 -3.57
C LEU A 127 -9.60 -0.29 -2.71
N GLU A 128 -10.46 -1.28 -2.51
CA GLU A 128 -11.68 -1.12 -1.70
C GLU A 128 -11.42 -0.66 -0.26
N ARG A 129 -10.37 -1.17 0.41
CA ARG A 129 -10.04 -0.78 1.78
C ARG A 129 -9.54 0.65 1.82
N ILE A 130 -8.71 1.04 0.86
CA ILE A 130 -8.21 2.41 0.74
C ILE A 130 -9.38 3.37 0.48
N THR A 131 -10.25 3.04 -0.47
CA THR A 131 -11.46 3.82 -0.75
C THR A 131 -12.30 4.00 0.52
N ALA A 132 -12.58 2.91 1.25
CA ALA A 132 -13.36 2.97 2.49
C ALA A 132 -12.70 3.82 3.59
N ILE A 133 -11.36 3.82 3.68
CA ILE A 133 -10.62 4.69 4.63
C ILE A 133 -10.74 6.16 4.22
N LEU A 134 -10.60 6.47 2.92
CA LEU A 134 -10.64 7.85 2.43
C LEU A 134 -12.06 8.44 2.43
N ASP A 135 -13.08 7.62 2.14
CA ASP A 135 -14.48 8.04 2.11
C ASP A 135 -15.12 8.06 3.51
N ASN A 136 -14.44 7.53 4.52
CA ASN A 136 -14.88 7.57 5.91
C ASN A 136 -13.97 8.49 6.74
N PRO A 137 -14.20 9.82 6.74
CA PRO A 137 -13.48 10.72 7.61
C PRO A 137 -13.87 10.45 9.06
N LYS A 138 -13.15 9.59 9.75
CA LYS A 138 -13.16 9.61 11.21
C LYS A 138 -12.53 10.93 11.65
N SER A 139 -13.41 11.85 12.03
CA SER A 139 -13.08 13.17 12.59
C SER A 139 -12.66 13.04 14.05
#